data_AF-A0A0W0WHX3-F1
#
_entry.id   AF-A0A0W0WHX3-F1
#
_cell.length_a   1.000
_cell.length_b   1.000
_cell.length_c   1.000
_cell.angle_alpha   90.00
_cell.angle_beta   90.00
_cell.angle_gamma   90.00
#
_symmetry.space_group_name_H-M   'P 1'
#
loop_
_entity.id
_entity.type
_entity.pdbx_description
1 polymer ?
#
loop_
_entity_poly.entity_id
_entity_poly.type
_entity_poly.pdbx_seq_one_letter_code
_entity_poly.pdbx_strand_id
1 'polypeptide(L)'
;MRCLQSKGVLIAGHYSYVKNLENEIKNNNPEASEYLHDISQSIAERSFMNTSFSPEKRGVNVRLEYAESLLADKIKVLDEIRKASKRGADLRQDYDVMVDEWFKSHRERLRDYYQAWLHSHARVASSFIVGPANFPVERNQKLSSYADAKLSAIDEFRKKSIKNILKFRLIMDSGSCKLH
;
A
#
# COMPACT_ATOMS: atom_id res chain seq x y z
N MET A 1 -2.09 -34.29 28.95
CA MET A 1 -3.02 -33.61 28.03
C MET A 1 -3.38 -32.18 28.49
N ARG A 2 -2.41 -31.24 28.58
CA ARG A 2 -2.68 -29.81 28.93
C ARG A 2 -1.84 -28.82 28.11
N CYS A 3 -1.72 -29.03 26.80
CA CYS A 3 -0.98 -28.10 25.92
C CYS A 3 -1.83 -27.50 24.79
N LEU A 4 -3.06 -28.02 24.57
CA LEU A 4 -3.95 -27.54 23.50
C LEU A 4 -4.86 -26.37 23.94
N GLN A 5 -5.12 -26.21 25.25
CA GLN A 5 -6.01 -25.15 25.74
C GLN A 5 -5.33 -23.76 25.80
N SER A 6 -4.02 -23.66 26.03
CA SER A 6 -3.33 -22.35 26.09
C SER A 6 -3.16 -21.71 24.70
N LYS A 7 -2.94 -22.51 23.65
CA LYS A 7 -2.87 -22.03 22.27
C LYS A 7 -4.22 -21.48 21.78
N GLY A 8 -5.33 -22.12 22.15
CA GLY A 8 -6.67 -21.68 21.74
C GLY A 8 -7.09 -20.32 22.31
N VAL A 9 -6.74 -20.03 23.57
CA VAL A 9 -7.08 -18.76 24.24
C VAL A 9 -6.25 -17.59 23.69
N LEU A 10 -4.96 -17.81 23.41
CA LEU A 10 -4.08 -16.79 22.83
C LEU A 10 -4.48 -16.41 21.40
N ILE A 11 -4.88 -17.39 20.58
CA ILE A 11 -5.36 -17.15 19.21
C ILE A 11 -6.68 -16.36 19.22
N ALA A 12 -7.59 -16.65 20.17
CA ALA A 12 -8.86 -15.94 20.30
C ALA A 12 -8.68 -14.47 20.72
N GLY A 13 -7.78 -14.20 21.66
CA GLY A 13 -7.44 -12.83 22.09
C GLY A 13 -6.79 -12.02 20.96
N HIS A 14 -5.84 -12.61 20.25
CA HIS A 14 -5.18 -12.00 19.09
C HIS A 14 -6.19 -11.62 17.99
N TYR A 15 -7.07 -12.55 17.63
CA TYR A 15 -8.11 -12.31 16.63
C TYR A 15 -9.06 -11.17 17.06
N SER A 16 -9.44 -11.11 18.33
CA SER A 16 -10.28 -10.02 18.85
C SER A 16 -9.59 -8.64 18.78
N TYR A 17 -8.28 -8.57 19.03
CA TYR A 17 -7.54 -7.31 19.01
C TYR A 17 -7.47 -6.70 17.61
N VAL A 18 -7.08 -7.51 16.62
CA VAL A 18 -7.05 -7.07 15.22
C VAL A 18 -8.44 -6.63 14.75
N LYS A 19 -9.48 -7.41 15.07
CA LYS A 19 -10.85 -7.09 14.69
C LYS A 19 -11.33 -5.76 15.28
N ASN A 20 -10.95 -5.44 16.52
CA ASN A 20 -11.27 -4.16 17.13
C ASN A 20 -10.61 -2.99 16.39
N LEU A 21 -9.33 -3.12 16.02
CA LEU A 21 -8.62 -2.13 15.20
C LEU A 21 -9.28 -1.95 13.83
N GLU A 22 -9.65 -3.04 13.16
CA GLU A 22 -10.36 -2.98 11.87
C GLU A 22 -11.72 -2.30 11.99
N ASN A 23 -12.46 -2.53 13.08
CA ASN A 23 -13.74 -1.85 13.35
C ASN A 23 -13.55 -0.35 13.59
N GLU A 24 -12.53 0.04 14.35
CA GLU A 24 -12.18 1.46 14.56
C GLU A 24 -11.86 2.15 13.23
N ILE A 25 -11.08 1.49 12.37
CA ILE A 25 -10.76 1.98 11.02
C ILE A 25 -12.03 2.12 10.19
N LYS A 26 -12.91 1.10 10.21
CA LYS A 26 -14.18 1.13 9.47
C LYS A 26 -15.07 2.30 9.89
N ASN A 27 -15.08 2.64 11.18
CA ASN A 27 -15.84 3.77 11.71
C ASN A 27 -15.23 5.12 11.29
N ASN A 28 -13.89 5.24 11.27
CA ASN A 28 -13.19 6.49 10.99
C ASN A 28 -13.03 6.77 9.49
N ASN A 29 -12.80 5.74 8.68
CA ASN A 29 -12.56 5.81 7.24
C ASN A 29 -13.25 4.64 6.52
N PRO A 30 -14.58 4.74 6.28
CA PRO A 30 -15.34 3.67 5.68
C PRO A 30 -14.90 3.37 4.24
N GLU A 31 -14.43 4.36 3.48
CA GLU A 31 -13.94 4.17 2.10
C GLU A 31 -12.67 3.33 2.07
N ALA A 32 -11.69 3.61 2.94
CA ALA A 32 -10.46 2.82 3.01
C ALA A 32 -10.72 1.39 3.48
N SER A 33 -11.76 1.19 4.32
CA SER A 33 -12.12 -0.12 4.85
C SER A 33 -12.44 -1.16 3.77
N GLU A 34 -12.92 -0.72 2.59
CA GLU A 34 -13.20 -1.58 1.43
C GLU A 34 -11.95 -2.30 0.92
N TYR A 35 -10.78 -1.66 1.00
CA TYR A 35 -9.52 -2.13 0.42
C TYR A 35 -8.60 -2.81 1.43
N LEU A 36 -8.97 -2.84 2.72
CA LEU A 36 -8.14 -3.44 3.79
C LEU A 36 -7.83 -4.91 3.55
N HIS A 37 -8.72 -5.64 2.89
CA HIS A 37 -8.58 -7.08 2.68
C HIS A 37 -7.83 -7.46 1.39
N ASP A 38 -7.38 -6.48 0.60
CA ASP A 38 -6.50 -6.73 -0.56
C ASP A 38 -5.15 -7.31 -0.15
N ILE A 39 -4.71 -6.98 1.06
CA ILE A 39 -3.51 -7.53 1.69
C ILE A 39 -3.95 -8.33 2.92
N SER A 40 -3.53 -9.59 2.99
CA SER A 40 -3.83 -10.45 4.13
C SER A 40 -3.18 -9.94 5.41
N GLN A 41 -3.96 -9.87 6.50
CA GLN A 41 -3.44 -9.57 7.84
C GLN A 41 -2.27 -10.46 8.21
N SER A 42 -2.39 -11.77 7.98
CA SER A 42 -1.37 -12.74 8.37
C SER A 42 -0.03 -12.53 7.66
N ILE A 43 -0.05 -12.05 6.41
CA ILE A 43 1.15 -11.73 5.65
C ILE A 43 1.77 -10.44 6.18
N ALA A 44 0.94 -9.41 6.40
CA ALA A 44 1.37 -8.12 6.90
C ALA A 44 1.96 -8.22 8.31
N GLU A 45 1.31 -8.95 9.21
CA GLU A 45 1.80 -9.19 10.57
C GLU A 45 3.14 -9.95 10.56
N ARG A 46 3.22 -11.03 9.76
CA ARG A 46 4.45 -11.82 9.64
C ARG A 46 5.64 -10.97 9.20
N SER A 47 5.43 -9.95 8.38
CA SER A 47 6.54 -9.10 7.95
C SER A 47 7.18 -8.29 9.07
N PHE A 48 6.49 -8.10 10.20
CA PHE A 48 6.94 -7.29 11.33
C PHE A 48 7.37 -8.10 12.55
N MET A 49 7.21 -9.44 12.54
CA MET A 49 7.55 -10.32 13.67
C MET A 49 8.99 -10.16 14.17
N ASN A 50 9.93 -9.85 13.28
CA ASN A 50 11.35 -9.71 13.61
C ASN A 50 11.78 -8.25 13.83
N THR A 51 10.86 -7.30 13.72
CA THR A 51 11.17 -5.85 13.72
C THR A 51 10.26 -5.02 14.62
N SER A 52 9.23 -5.61 15.25
CA SER A 52 8.30 -4.92 16.13
C SER A 52 7.84 -5.80 17.30
N PHE A 53 7.55 -5.18 18.44
CA PHE A 53 6.88 -5.83 19.58
C PHE A 53 5.36 -5.94 19.42
N SER A 54 4.78 -5.29 18.41
CA SER A 54 3.33 -5.33 18.14
C SER A 54 3.08 -5.54 16.65
N PRO A 55 3.53 -6.69 16.09
CA PRO A 55 3.42 -6.99 14.66
C PRO A 55 1.96 -6.97 14.17
N GLU A 56 1.00 -7.26 15.03
CA GLU A 56 -0.44 -7.26 14.74
C GLU A 56 -0.92 -5.87 14.34
N LYS A 57 -0.62 -4.89 15.21
CA LYS A 57 -0.95 -3.49 14.99
C LYS A 57 -0.22 -2.94 13.76
N ARG A 58 1.05 -3.32 13.57
CA ARG A 58 1.82 -2.91 12.38
C ARG A 58 1.23 -3.50 11.10
N GLY A 59 0.78 -4.75 11.13
CA GLY A 59 0.11 -5.39 10.01
C GLY A 59 -1.18 -4.67 9.60
N VAL A 60 -2.01 -4.29 10.58
CA VAL A 60 -3.23 -3.49 10.34
C VAL A 60 -2.87 -2.13 9.76
N ASN A 61 -1.90 -1.43 10.33
CA ASN A 61 -1.50 -0.10 9.88
C ASN A 61 -0.99 -0.08 8.44
N VAL A 62 -0.20 -1.08 8.02
CA VAL A 62 0.27 -1.15 6.62
C VAL A 62 -0.88 -1.41 5.65
N ARG A 63 -1.85 -2.24 6.04
CA ARG A 63 -3.05 -2.48 5.22
C ARG A 63 -3.88 -1.20 5.06
N LEU A 64 -3.97 -0.41 6.12
CA LEU A 64 -4.59 0.92 6.09
C LEU A 64 -3.80 1.87 5.19
N GLU A 65 -2.48 1.95 5.34
CA GLU A 65 -1.61 2.80 4.52
C GLU A 65 -1.74 2.50 3.02
N TYR A 66 -1.82 1.22 2.65
CA TYR A 66 -2.10 0.78 1.29
C TYR A 66 -3.45 1.32 0.80
N ALA A 67 -4.51 1.12 1.58
CA ALA A 67 -5.87 1.54 1.22
C ALA A 67 -5.97 3.07 1.08
N GLU A 68 -5.40 3.81 2.02
CA GLU A 68 -5.33 5.27 1.98
C GLU A 68 -4.52 5.78 0.79
N SER A 69 -3.37 5.16 0.51
CA SER A 69 -2.55 5.49 -0.66
C SER A 69 -3.30 5.27 -1.97
N LEU A 70 -4.05 4.16 -2.09
CA LEU A 70 -4.87 3.85 -3.25
C LEU A 70 -5.97 4.90 -3.48
N LEU A 71 -6.68 5.28 -2.42
CA LEU A 71 -7.73 6.30 -2.48
C LEU A 71 -7.16 7.70 -2.77
N ALA A 72 -6.06 8.06 -2.13
CA ALA A 72 -5.38 9.32 -2.36
C ALA A 72 -4.94 9.45 -3.83
N ASP A 73 -4.46 8.36 -4.45
CA ASP A 73 -4.09 8.34 -5.85
C ASP A 73 -5.31 8.55 -6.77
N LYS A 74 -6.45 7.92 -6.46
CA LYS A 74 -7.72 8.12 -7.19
C LYS A 74 -8.21 9.56 -7.09
N ILE A 75 -8.25 10.11 -5.87
CA ILE A 75 -8.68 11.49 -5.61
C ILE A 75 -7.78 12.46 -6.38
N LYS A 76 -6.46 12.24 -6.35
CA LYS A 76 -5.49 13.08 -7.07
C LYS A 76 -5.74 13.09 -8.58
N VAL A 77 -5.99 11.93 -9.19
CA VAL A 77 -6.32 11.85 -10.62
C VAL A 77 -7.61 12.62 -10.94
N LEU A 78 -8.67 12.41 -10.15
CA LEU A 78 -9.95 13.08 -10.36
C LEU A 78 -9.83 14.61 -10.17
N ASP A 79 -9.07 15.06 -9.19
CA ASP A 79 -8.83 16.48 -8.93
C ASP A 79 -8.05 17.16 -10.07
N GLU A 80 -7.00 16.51 -10.57
CA GLU A 80 -6.25 17.04 -11.72
C GLU A 80 -7.10 17.10 -12.99
N ILE A 81 -7.98 16.11 -13.22
CA ILE A 81 -8.96 16.15 -14.32
C ILE A 81 -9.93 17.33 -14.16
N ARG A 82 -10.46 17.53 -12.94
CA ARG A 82 -11.35 18.66 -12.63
C ARG A 82 -10.65 20.00 -12.86
N LYS A 83 -9.39 20.14 -12.45
CA LYS A 83 -8.58 21.35 -12.68
C LYS A 83 -8.33 21.59 -14.18
N ALA A 84 -8.02 20.55 -14.94
CA ALA A 84 -7.83 20.65 -16.38
C ALA A 84 -9.11 21.09 -17.11
N SER A 85 -10.25 20.50 -16.74
CA SER A 85 -11.57 20.90 -17.27
C SER A 85 -11.85 22.39 -17.03
N LYS A 86 -11.59 22.89 -15.81
CA LYS A 86 -11.77 24.31 -15.47
C LYS A 86 -10.84 25.25 -16.25
N ARG A 87 -9.68 24.77 -16.71
CA ARG A 87 -8.74 25.52 -17.56
C ARG A 87 -9.14 25.53 -19.04
N GLY A 88 -10.23 24.87 -19.41
CA GLY A 88 -10.68 24.75 -20.79
C GLY A 88 -9.92 23.70 -21.60
N ALA A 89 -9.22 22.76 -20.94
CA ALA A 89 -8.58 21.66 -21.64
C ALA A 89 -9.64 20.72 -22.22
N ASP A 90 -9.44 20.31 -23.47
CA ASP A 90 -10.37 19.43 -24.16
C ASP A 90 -10.20 18.00 -23.66
N LEU A 91 -11.31 17.44 -23.23
CA LEU A 91 -11.37 16.22 -22.44
C LEU A 91 -11.99 15.14 -23.30
N ARG A 92 -11.28 14.03 -23.49
CA ARG A 92 -11.84 12.80 -24.09
C ARG A 92 -13.19 12.44 -23.45
N GLN A 93 -14.14 12.02 -24.28
CA GLN A 93 -15.53 11.78 -23.85
C GLN A 93 -15.67 10.58 -22.90
N ASP A 94 -14.83 9.55 -23.04
CA ASP A 94 -14.89 8.24 -22.37
C ASP A 94 -13.96 8.11 -21.15
N TYR A 95 -13.76 9.21 -20.45
CA TYR A 95 -12.70 9.30 -19.44
C TYR A 95 -13.01 8.67 -18.11
N ASP A 96 -14.29 8.65 -17.77
CA ASP A 96 -14.85 7.97 -16.62
C ASP A 96 -14.50 6.48 -16.70
N VAL A 97 -14.77 5.85 -17.85
CA VAL A 97 -14.42 4.45 -18.12
C VAL A 97 -12.91 4.24 -18.03
N MET A 98 -12.12 5.12 -18.65
CA MET A 98 -10.65 5.02 -18.63
C MET A 98 -10.06 5.14 -17.22
N VAL A 99 -10.58 6.06 -16.40
CA VAL A 99 -10.13 6.23 -15.00
C VAL A 99 -10.52 5.02 -14.16
N ASP A 100 -11.70 4.44 -14.37
CA ASP A 100 -12.15 3.25 -13.65
C ASP A 100 -11.32 2.01 -14.02
N GLU A 101 -11.02 1.81 -15.31
CA GLU A 101 -10.12 0.74 -15.77
C GLU A 101 -8.70 0.93 -15.24
N TRP A 102 -8.18 2.16 -15.30
CA TRP A 102 -6.90 2.50 -14.71
C TRP A 102 -6.88 2.20 -13.21
N PHE A 103 -7.94 2.56 -12.47
CA PHE A 103 -8.01 2.34 -11.02
C PHE A 103 -7.98 0.85 -10.67
N LYS A 104 -8.67 0.00 -11.45
CA LYS A 104 -8.62 -1.46 -11.29
C LYS A 104 -7.19 -2.00 -11.47
N SER A 105 -6.52 -1.63 -12.57
CA SER A 105 -5.14 -2.07 -12.82
C SER A 105 -4.16 -1.49 -11.81
N HIS A 106 -4.36 -0.24 -11.39
CA HIS A 106 -3.53 0.44 -10.39
C HIS A 106 -3.64 -0.24 -9.03
N ARG A 107 -4.85 -0.61 -8.60
CA ARG A 107 -5.11 -1.39 -7.37
C ARG A 107 -4.34 -2.70 -7.37
N GLU A 108 -4.49 -3.51 -8.43
CA GLU A 108 -3.81 -4.80 -8.53
C GLU A 108 -2.30 -4.66 -8.46
N ARG A 109 -1.72 -3.75 -9.25
CA ARG A 109 -0.28 -3.53 -9.29
C ARG A 109 0.24 -2.97 -7.96
N LEU A 110 -0.46 -2.02 -7.36
CA LEU A 110 -0.07 -1.44 -6.07
C LEU A 110 -0.04 -2.52 -4.99
N ARG A 111 -1.07 -3.37 -4.93
CA ARG A 111 -1.12 -4.54 -4.04
C ARG A 111 0.10 -5.42 -4.24
N ASP A 112 0.45 -5.74 -5.48
CA ASP A 112 1.58 -6.62 -5.78
C ASP A 112 2.93 -6.01 -5.33
N TYR A 113 3.12 -4.69 -5.49
CA TYR A 113 4.29 -3.99 -4.95
C TYR A 113 4.35 -4.04 -3.42
N TYR A 114 3.22 -3.81 -2.73
CA TYR A 114 3.15 -3.93 -1.28
C TYR A 114 3.42 -5.36 -0.81
N GLN A 115 2.85 -6.39 -1.46
CA GLN A 115 3.14 -7.79 -1.14
C GLN A 115 4.62 -8.11 -1.34
N ALA A 116 5.22 -7.64 -2.45
CA ALA A 116 6.64 -7.84 -2.72
C ALA A 116 7.53 -7.20 -1.64
N TRP A 117 7.16 -6.01 -1.15
CA TRP A 117 7.84 -5.33 -0.05
C TRP A 117 7.67 -6.10 1.27
N LEU A 118 6.45 -6.50 1.64
CA LEU A 118 6.15 -7.27 2.85
C LEU A 118 6.95 -8.58 2.90
N HIS A 119 7.01 -9.31 1.79
CA HIS A 119 7.82 -10.53 1.68
C HIS A 119 9.32 -10.26 1.83
N SER A 120 9.82 -9.14 1.32
CA SER A 120 11.21 -8.75 1.55
C SER A 120 11.48 -8.40 3.01
N HIS A 121 10.60 -7.57 3.59
CA HIS A 121 10.71 -7.05 4.94
C HIS A 121 10.60 -8.14 6.00
N ALA A 122 9.83 -9.21 5.76
CA ALA A 122 9.72 -10.35 6.67
C ALA A 122 11.06 -11.03 7.00
N ARG A 123 12.07 -10.87 6.14
CA ARG A 123 13.41 -11.42 6.33
C ARG A 123 14.34 -10.48 7.11
N VAL A 124 13.97 -9.20 7.21
CA VAL A 124 14.71 -8.20 7.96
C VAL A 124 14.45 -8.43 9.45
N ALA A 125 15.51 -8.34 10.24
CA ALA A 125 15.46 -8.44 11.68
C ALA A 125 16.05 -7.20 12.32
N SER A 126 15.55 -6.84 13.50
CA SER A 126 16.15 -5.84 14.37
C SER A 126 16.85 -6.54 15.52
N SER A 127 18.12 -6.23 15.77
CA SER A 127 18.87 -6.73 16.92
C SER A 127 18.21 -6.38 18.26
N PHE A 128 17.38 -5.34 18.29
CA PHE A 128 16.60 -4.98 19.46
C PHE A 128 15.45 -5.95 19.73
N ILE A 129 14.91 -6.59 18.69
CA ILE A 129 13.78 -7.53 18.77
C ILE A 129 14.28 -8.96 18.93
N VAL A 130 15.24 -9.38 18.07
CA VAL A 130 15.76 -10.75 18.07
C VAL A 130 16.93 -10.95 19.04
N GLY A 131 17.44 -9.87 19.63
CA GLY A 131 18.60 -9.86 20.51
C GLY A 131 19.92 -9.60 19.76
N PRO A 132 20.96 -9.09 20.45
CA PRO A 132 22.24 -8.76 19.84
C PRO A 132 23.14 -9.98 19.60
N ALA A 133 22.93 -11.08 20.34
CA ALA A 133 23.78 -12.26 20.28
C ALA A 133 23.70 -12.92 18.89
N ASN A 134 24.84 -13.05 18.22
CA ASN A 134 24.98 -13.62 16.87
C ASN A 134 24.12 -12.94 15.79
N PHE A 135 23.78 -11.65 15.98
CA PHE A 135 23.01 -10.91 14.98
C PHE A 135 23.84 -10.74 13.68
N PRO A 136 23.34 -11.20 12.51
CA PRO A 136 24.11 -11.19 11.28
C PRO A 136 24.05 -9.80 10.61
N VAL A 137 24.80 -8.84 11.16
CA VAL A 137 24.77 -7.40 10.76
C VAL A 137 24.85 -7.21 9.25
N GLU A 138 25.90 -7.72 8.60
CA GLU A 138 26.14 -7.51 7.17
C GLU A 138 25.02 -8.10 6.30
N ARG A 139 24.55 -9.31 6.64
CA ARG A 139 23.43 -9.95 5.94
C ARG A 139 22.15 -9.15 6.13
N ASN A 140 21.89 -8.67 7.34
CA ASN A 140 20.69 -7.92 7.63
C ASN A 140 20.68 -6.55 6.96
N GLN A 141 21.84 -5.87 6.88
CA GLN A 141 21.99 -4.63 6.11
C GLN A 141 21.60 -4.86 4.64
N LYS A 142 22.12 -5.92 4.00
CA LYS A 142 21.74 -6.27 2.62
C LYS A 142 20.25 -6.54 2.46
N LEU A 143 19.65 -7.27 3.42
CA LEU A 143 18.21 -7.56 3.41
C LEU A 143 17.37 -6.29 3.60
N SER A 144 17.79 -5.40 4.50
CA SER A 144 17.14 -4.10 4.73
C SER A 144 17.18 -3.26 3.47
N SER A 145 18.35 -3.05 2.88
CA SER A 145 18.49 -2.28 1.64
C SER A 145 17.63 -2.84 0.50
N TYR A 146 17.49 -4.17 0.42
CA TYR A 146 16.60 -4.81 -0.55
C TYR A 146 15.11 -4.57 -0.25
N ALA A 147 14.70 -4.52 1.02
CA ALA A 147 13.35 -4.13 1.41
C ALA A 147 13.10 -2.65 1.11
N ASP A 148 14.04 -1.77 1.47
CA ASP A 148 13.97 -0.32 1.23
C ASP A 148 13.84 0.00 -0.26
N ALA A 149 14.61 -0.69 -1.12
CA ALA A 149 14.49 -0.55 -2.57
C ALA A 149 13.08 -0.90 -3.09
N LYS A 150 12.42 -1.92 -2.51
CA LYS A 150 11.03 -2.26 -2.87
C LYS A 150 10.03 -1.24 -2.34
N LEU A 151 10.29 -0.66 -1.16
CA LEU A 151 9.48 0.43 -0.63
C LEU A 151 9.56 1.66 -1.56
N SER A 152 10.76 2.04 -2.00
CA SER A 152 10.94 3.10 -3.00
C SER A 152 10.24 2.79 -4.33
N ALA A 153 10.22 1.51 -4.74
CA ALA A 153 9.53 1.10 -5.96
C ALA A 153 8.01 1.33 -5.90
N ILE A 154 7.38 1.27 -4.73
CA ILE A 154 5.97 1.63 -4.53
C ILE A 154 5.74 3.09 -4.92
N ASP A 155 6.53 4.00 -4.36
CA ASP A 155 6.40 5.44 -4.63
C ASP A 155 6.68 5.79 -6.09
N GLU A 156 7.72 5.18 -6.68
CA GLU A 156 8.00 5.35 -8.09
C GLU A 156 6.86 4.88 -8.98
N PHE A 157 6.30 3.70 -8.69
CA PHE A 157 5.18 3.16 -9.42
C PHE A 157 3.97 4.10 -9.34
N ARG A 158 3.61 4.57 -8.13
CA ARG A 158 2.49 5.49 -7.93
C ARG A 158 2.65 6.77 -8.75
N LYS A 159 3.82 7.41 -8.68
CA LYS A 159 4.14 8.62 -9.45
C LYS A 159 4.02 8.37 -10.96
N LYS A 160 4.58 7.26 -11.45
CA LYS A 160 4.55 6.90 -12.88
C LYS A 160 3.12 6.59 -13.35
N SER A 161 2.36 5.81 -12.57
CA SER A 161 0.98 5.41 -12.89
C SER A 161 0.06 6.63 -13.04
N ILE A 162 0.09 7.54 -12.05
CA ILE A 162 -0.70 8.78 -12.07
C ILE A 162 -0.29 9.68 -13.24
N LYS A 163 1.01 9.84 -13.48
CA LYS A 163 1.50 10.64 -14.61
C LYS A 163 1.02 10.07 -15.95
N ASN A 164 1.03 8.75 -16.10
CA ASN A 164 0.62 8.10 -17.34
C ASN A 164 -0.86 8.33 -17.63
N ILE A 165 -1.75 8.08 -16.67
CA ILE A 165 -3.20 8.29 -16.88
C ILE A 165 -3.53 9.75 -17.19
N LEU A 166 -2.90 10.70 -16.50
CA LEU A 166 -3.09 12.13 -16.78
C LEU A 166 -2.59 12.53 -18.17
N LYS A 167 -1.50 11.91 -18.64
CA LYS A 167 -0.98 12.14 -20.01
C LYS A 167 -1.92 11.58 -21.08
N PHE A 168 -2.49 10.39 -20.89
CA PHE A 168 -3.42 9.79 -21.86
C PHE A 168 -4.78 10.51 -21.92
N ARG A 169 -5.17 11.15 -20.82
CA ARG A 169 -6.46 11.82 -20.62
C ARG A 169 -6.56 13.19 -21.28
N LEU A 170 -5.51 14.00 -21.11
CA LEU A 170 -5.46 15.34 -21.69
C LEU A 170 -5.20 15.13 -23.17
N ILE A 171 -6.09 15.63 -24.04
CA ILE A 171 -5.72 15.84 -25.44
C ILE A 171 -4.48 16.69 -25.36
N MET A 172 -3.33 16.10 -25.66
CA MET A 172 -2.08 16.85 -25.69
C MET A 172 -2.34 17.92 -26.74
N ASP A 173 -2.46 19.17 -26.31
CA ASP A 173 -2.11 20.31 -27.13
C ASP A 173 -0.58 20.23 -27.35
N SER A 174 -0.16 19.18 -28.05
CA SER A 174 1.18 18.98 -28.54
C SER A 174 1.27 19.79 -29.82
N GLY A 175 1.59 21.06 -29.67
CA GLY A 175 2.04 21.91 -30.75
C GLY A 175 1.16 23.12 -30.97
N SER A 176 1.42 24.18 -30.20
CA SER A 176 1.42 25.50 -30.81
C SER A 176 2.47 25.49 -31.92
N CYS A 177 2.03 25.11 -33.13
CA CYS A 177 2.64 25.58 -34.37
C CYS A 177 2.61 27.12 -34.30
N LYS A 178 3.68 27.72 -33.79
CA LYS A 178 3.99 29.10 -34.14
C LYS A 178 4.33 29.09 -35.62
N LEU A 179 3.33 29.43 -36.44
CA LEU A 179 3.52 29.93 -37.79
C LEU A 179 4.52 31.08 -37.68
N HIS A 180 5.69 30.89 -38.28
CA HIS A 180 6.68 31.93 -38.52
C HIS A 180 6.53 32.44 -39.95
#